data_AF-U4TJM0-F1
#
_entry.id   AF-U4TJM0-F1
#
_cell.length_a   1.000
_cell.length_b   1.000
_cell.length_c   1.000
_cell.angle_alpha   90.00
_cell.angle_beta   90.00
_cell.angle_gamma   90.00
#
_symmetry.space_group_name_H-M   'P 1'
#
loop_
_entity.id
_entity.type
_entity.pdbx_description
1 polymer ?
#
loop_
_entity_poly.entity_id
_entity_poly.type
_entity_poly.pdbx_seq_one_letter_code
_entity_poly.pdbx_strand_id
1 'polypeptide(L)' 'MRQQLFWDGNKRTATLAANKLLIDHGAGLFNVPLNLWPQWNELISAYYQSGDMLAIKQWTYDHGIQGVTL' A
#
# COMPACT_ATOMS: atom_id res chain seq x y z
N MET A 1 -3.11 1.86 -7.29
CA MET A 1 -3.90 0.80 -7.96
C MET A 1 -4.85 1.36 -9.02
N ARG A 2 -4.44 2.34 -9.84
CA ARG A 2 -5.39 3.10 -10.67
C ARG A 2 -5.83 2.36 -11.94
N GLN A 3 -4.97 1.49 -12.46
CA GLN A 3 -5.18 0.82 -13.75
C GLN A 3 -6.16 -0.35 -13.70
N GLN A 4 -6.45 -0.92 -12.52
CA GLN A 4 -7.37 -2.06 -12.31
C GLN A 4 -7.31 -3.11 -13.45
N LEU A 5 -6.11 -3.65 -13.69
CA LEU A 5 -5.81 -4.50 -14.85
C LEU A 5 -6.55 -5.85 -14.85
N PHE A 6 -6.95 -6.34 -13.68
CA PHE A 6 -7.61 -7.62 -13.50
C PHE A 6 -9.07 -7.45 -13.09
N TRP A 7 -9.90 -8.45 -13.38
CA TRP A 7 -11.30 -8.50 -12.97
C TRP A 7 -11.47 -8.51 -11.43
N ASP A 8 -10.60 -9.24 -10.73
CA ASP A 8 -10.46 -9.23 -9.27
C ASP A 8 -8.98 -9.40 -8.93
N GLY A 9 -8.60 -9.09 -7.69
CA GLY A 9 -7.27 -9.38 -7.16
C GLY A 9 -6.27 -8.24 -7.29
N ASN A 10 -6.62 -7.11 -7.92
CA ASN A 10 -5.71 -5.98 -8.13
C ASN A 10 -4.97 -5.53 -6.87
N LYS A 11 -5.66 -5.45 -5.72
CA LYS A 11 -5.03 -5.08 -4.44
C LYS A 11 -3.99 -6.12 -4.01
N ARG A 12 -4.34 -7.41 -4.06
CA ARG A 12 -3.46 -8.54 -3.69
C ARG A 12 -2.23 -8.60 -4.60
N THR A 13 -2.41 -8.47 -5.91
CA THR A 13 -1.31 -8.47 -6.88
C THR A 13 -0.39 -7.26 -6.68
N ALA A 14 -0.95 -6.06 -6.44
CA ALA A 14 -0.16 -4.87 -6.17
C ALA A 14 0.66 -4.99 -4.87
N THR A 15 0.04 -5.52 -3.80
CA THR A 15 0.72 -5.81 -2.53
C THR A 15 1.85 -6.81 -2.71
N LEU A 16 1.63 -7.89 -3.47
CA LEU A 16 2.65 -8.91 -3.75
C LEU A 16 3.84 -8.32 -4.53
N ALA A 17 3.56 -7.54 -5.57
CA ALA A 17 4.59 -6.87 -6.36
C ALA A 17 5.39 -5.86 -5.53
N ALA A 18 4.72 -5.07 -4.68
CA ALA A 18 5.38 -4.14 -3.77
C ALA A 18 6.28 -4.89 -2.78
N ASN A 19 5.79 -5.98 -2.18
CA ASN A 19 6.59 -6.79 -1.25
C ASN A 19 7.81 -7.43 -1.89
N LYS A 20 7.71 -7.88 -3.15
CA LYS A 20 8.89 -8.37 -3.88
C LYS A 20 9.99 -7.32 -3.94
N LEU A 21 9.65 -6.09 -4.35
CA LEU A 21 10.60 -4.99 -4.44
C LEU A 21 11.17 -4.60 -3.07
N LEU A 22 10.32 -4.48 -2.04
CA LEU A 22 10.77 -4.10 -0.71
C LEU A 22 11.76 -5.13 -0.15
N ILE A 23 11.47 -6.43 -0.30
CA ILE A 23 12.34 -7.51 0.17
C ILE A 23 13.66 -7.52 -0.62
N ASP A 24 13.61 -7.41 -1.95
CA ASP A 24 14.81 -7.41 -2.80
C ASP A 24 15.78 -6.27 -2.43
N HIS A 25 15.26 -5.16 -1.95
CA HIS A 25 16.04 -3.98 -1.58
C HIS A 25 16.25 -3.83 -0.06
N GLY A 26 15.85 -4.81 0.76
CA GLY A 26 16.00 -4.74 2.22
C GLY A 26 15.20 -3.60 2.88
N ALA A 27 14.13 -3.14 2.23
CA ALA A 27 13.28 -2.03 2.68
C ALA A 27 12.05 -2.49 3.49
N GLY A 28 12.11 -3.70 4.05
CA GLY A 28 11.05 -4.27 4.89
C GLY A 28 9.93 -4.97 4.14
N LEU A 29 8.75 -5.01 4.75
CA LEU A 29 7.54 -5.67 4.26
C LEU A 29 6.35 -4.72 4.37
N PHE A 30 5.59 -4.61 3.29
CA PHE A 30 4.29 -3.96 3.28
C PHE A 30 3.21 -4.90 3.83
N ASN A 31 2.65 -4.52 4.97
CA ASN A 31 1.56 -5.18 5.67
C ASN A 31 0.74 -4.15 6.47
N VAL A 32 -0.53 -3.93 6.09
CA VAL A 32 -1.44 -3.04 6.81
C VAL A 32 -2.26 -3.85 7.83
N PRO A 33 -2.14 -3.57 9.14
CA PRO A 33 -2.96 -4.23 10.18
C PRO A 33 -4.46 -4.07 9.94
N LEU A 34 -5.25 -5.11 10.21
CA LEU A 34 -6.70 -5.13 9.93
C LEU A 34 -7.47 -3.95 10.56
N ASN A 35 -7.08 -3.52 11.75
CA ASN A 35 -7.69 -2.38 12.44
C ASN A 35 -7.46 -1.03 11.73
N LEU A 36 -6.47 -0.95 10.83
CA LEU A 36 -6.15 0.25 10.05
C LEU A 36 -6.70 0.20 8.62
N TRP A 37 -7.35 -0.89 8.21
CA TRP A 37 -7.93 -1.03 6.88
C TRP A 37 -9.00 0.01 6.54
N PRO A 38 -9.90 0.42 7.45
CA PRO A 38 -10.88 1.47 7.15
C PRO A 38 -10.21 2.76 6.68
N GLN A 39 -9.26 3.27 7.47
CA GLN A 39 -8.49 4.48 7.15
C GLN A 39 -7.68 4.33 5.86
N TRP A 40 -7.04 3.18 5.66
CA TRP A 40 -6.30 2.91 4.43
C TRP A 40 -7.19 2.94 3.18
N ASN A 41 -8.39 2.34 3.25
CA ASN A 41 -9.34 2.36 2.14
C ASN A 41 -9.91 3.76 1.87
N GLU A 42 -10.10 4.59 2.91
CA GLU A 42 -10.46 6.00 2.75
C GLU A 42 -9.36 6.77 2.00
N LEU A 43 -8.10 6.61 2.40
CA LEU A 43 -6.95 7.24 1.71
C LEU A 43 -6.80 6.78 0.26
N ILE A 44 -7.03 5.49 0.00
CA ILE A 44 -7.08 4.96 -1.38
C ILE A 44 -8.19 5.66 -2.17
N SER A 45 -9.38 5.80 -1.59
CA SER A 45 -10.54 6.41 -2.24
C SER A 45 -10.30 7.90 -2.51
N ALA A 46 -9.71 8.62 -1.56
CA ALA A 46 -9.29 10.01 -1.73
C ALA A 46 -8.27 10.14 -2.87
N TYR A 47 -7.26 9.27 -2.93
CA TYR A 47 -6.30 9.23 -4.02
C TYR A 47 -6.95 8.96 -5.38
N TYR A 48 -7.97 8.09 -5.47
CA TYR A 48 -8.70 7.89 -6.72
C TYR A 48 -9.42 9.15 -7.21
N GLN A 49 -9.98 9.92 -6.28
CA GLN A 49 -10.74 11.14 -6.59
C GLN A 49 -9.83 12.32 -6.93
N SER A 50 -8.77 12.55 -6.14
CA SER A 50 -7.88 13.69 -6.30
C SER A 50 -6.73 13.45 -7.27
N GLY A 51 -6.29 12.20 -7.42
CA GLY A 51 -5.03 11.86 -8.08
C GLY A 51 -3.78 12.18 -7.26
N ASP A 52 -3.91 12.76 -6.06
CA ASP A 52 -2.79 13.10 -5.18
C ASP A 52 -2.40 11.92 -4.28
N MET A 53 -1.18 11.42 -4.49
CA MET A 53 -0.64 10.27 -3.79
C MET A 53 0.02 10.61 -2.45
N LEU A 54 0.28 11.89 -2.16
CA LEU A 54 1.13 12.30 -1.04
C LEU A 54 0.64 11.72 0.30
N ALA A 55 -0.65 11.90 0.60
CA ALA A 55 -1.25 11.46 1.87
C ALA A 55 -1.19 9.94 2.06
N ILE A 56 -1.63 9.17 1.05
CA ILE A 56 -1.62 7.71 1.15
C ILE A 56 -0.21 7.15 1.20
N LYS A 57 0.75 7.74 0.47
CA LYS A 57 2.15 7.29 0.47
C LYS A 57 2.77 7.48 1.85
N GLN A 58 2.62 8.67 2.43
CA GLN A 58 3.16 8.97 3.76
C GLN A 58 2.54 8.06 4.82
N TRP A 59 1.21 7.96 4.85
CA TRP A 59 0.51 7.08 5.80
C TRP A 59 0.92 5.62 5.67
N THR A 60 1.08 5.13 4.43
CA THR A 60 1.51 3.76 4.14
C THR A 60 2.93 3.50 4.63
N TYR A 61 3.83 4.48 4.49
CA TYR A 61 5.17 4.38 5.03
C TYR A 61 5.16 4.29 6.56
N ASP A 62 4.39 5.17 7.21
CA ASP A 62 4.37 5.29 8.67
C ASP A 62 3.68 4.09 9.37
N HIS A 63 2.65 3.49 8.76
CA HIS A 63 1.81 2.48 9.41
C HIS A 63 1.80 1.12 8.69
N GLY A 64 2.22 1.07 7.43
CA GLY A 64 2.08 -0.09 6.56
C GLY A 64 3.40 -0.80 6.23
N ILE A 65 4.56 -0.20 6.52
CA ILE A 65 5.87 -0.83 6.31
C ILE A 65 6.42 -1.34 7.65
N GLN A 66 6.81 -2.60 7.68
CA GLN A 66 7.36 -3.30 8.85
C GLN A 66 8.79 -3.80 8.55
N GLY A 67 9.63 -3.91 9.57
CA GLY A 67 10.97 -4.48 9.43
C GLY A 67 12.02 -3.56 8.79
N VAL A 68 11.77 -2.24 8.78
CA VAL A 68 12.73 -1.21 8.34
C VAL A 68 13.68 -0.75 9.45
N THR A 69 13.46 -1.18 10.69
CA THR A 69 14.29 -0.84 11.85
C THR A 69 14.86 -2.12 12.44
N LEU A 70 16.18 -2.13 12.73
CA LEU A 70 16.89 -3.20 13.42
C LEU A 70 16.51 -3.27 14.91
#